data_AF-A0A923J5C7-F1
#
_entry.id   AF-A0A923J5C7-F1
#
_cell.length_a   1.000
_cell.length_b   1.000
_cell.length_c   1.000
_cell.angle_alpha   90.00
_cell.angle_beta   90.00
_cell.angle_gamma   90.00
#
_symmetry.space_group_name_H-M   'P 1'
#
loop_
_entity.id
_entity.type
_entity.pdbx_description
1 polymer ?
#
loop_
_entity_poly.entity_id
_entity_poly.type
_entity_poly.pdbx_seq_one_letter_code
_entity_poly.pdbx_strand_id
1 'polypeptide(L)'
;MQVTLTKAEQLKTKPDENKLGFGTIFTDHMFNMDYSVEKGWYNPRIEPYAPLMMAPSTMVLHYGQGVFEGLKAYRNAKGGVQLFRPQENFKRLNASNHKLCIPEIDEAFALDALKQLLTVENDWVPSAPGTSLYIRPTIIATDPFLGVRASFTYRFFIILSPVGAYYAEGFSPVKIMVTKEHVRAQVLWLDGVEQKYVEEVGAMNIFFVIDDELITPMLSGSILPGITRDSVLELGRSWGMTVSEKKISIDEVMNAHASGHLKEIFGSGTAAVIAPVGELKYEDTVITVGDGQVGPLAHKLFQALQDIQYGAIEDPQGWIEAV
;
A
#
# COMPACT_ATOMS: atom_id res chain seq x y z
N MET A 1 -22.17 -15.30 0.83
CA MET A 1 -22.01 -16.35 -0.20
C MET A 1 -21.07 -17.42 0.33
N GLN A 2 -21.09 -18.65 -0.16
CA GLN A 2 -20.13 -19.68 0.27
C GLN A 2 -18.94 -19.70 -0.70
N VAL A 3 -17.71 -19.59 -0.18
CA VAL A 3 -16.48 -19.70 -0.97
C VAL A 3 -16.21 -21.18 -1.24
N THR A 4 -16.01 -21.53 -2.51
CA THR A 4 -15.60 -22.89 -2.90
C THR A 4 -14.07 -23.01 -2.91
N LEU A 5 -13.53 -24.21 -2.69
CA LEU A 5 -12.08 -24.46 -2.71
C LEU A 5 -11.74 -25.58 -3.69
N THR A 6 -10.89 -25.28 -4.66
CA THR A 6 -10.23 -26.27 -5.52
C THR A 6 -8.74 -26.28 -5.19
N LYS A 7 -8.23 -27.41 -4.68
CA LYS A 7 -6.82 -27.54 -4.30
C LYS A 7 -5.93 -27.76 -5.53
N ALA A 8 -4.73 -27.18 -5.51
CA ALA A 8 -3.69 -27.47 -6.48
C ALA A 8 -3.25 -28.94 -6.38
N GLU A 9 -3.06 -29.60 -7.53
CA GLU A 9 -2.58 -30.98 -7.59
C GLU A 9 -1.12 -31.10 -7.12
N GLN A 10 -0.32 -30.07 -7.37
CA GLN A 10 1.07 -29.98 -6.96
C GLN A 10 1.34 -28.60 -6.33
N LEU A 11 1.87 -28.61 -5.10
CA LEU A 11 2.30 -27.40 -4.40
C LEU A 11 3.70 -26.99 -4.86
N LYS A 12 3.94 -25.68 -4.97
CA LYS A 12 5.25 -25.12 -5.29
C LYS A 12 6.20 -25.26 -4.09
N THR A 13 7.49 -25.30 -4.39
CA THR A 13 8.54 -25.20 -3.36
C THR A 13 8.55 -23.78 -2.79
N LYS A 14 8.60 -23.65 -1.47
CA LYS A 14 8.65 -22.35 -0.78
C LYS A 14 10.05 -21.72 -0.99
N PRO A 15 10.12 -20.41 -1.25
CA PRO A 15 11.40 -19.72 -1.45
C PRO A 15 12.22 -19.64 -0.14
N ASP A 16 13.52 -19.39 -0.28
CA ASP A 16 14.39 -19.01 0.84
C ASP A 16 13.97 -17.61 1.35
N GLU A 17 13.46 -17.55 2.59
CA GLU A 17 12.94 -16.32 3.18
C GLU A 17 13.98 -15.20 3.26
N ASN A 18 15.28 -15.54 3.30
CA ASN A 18 16.38 -14.57 3.35
C ASN A 18 16.69 -13.93 1.99
N LYS A 19 16.05 -14.40 0.90
CA LYS A 19 16.28 -13.94 -0.48
C LYS A 19 15.00 -13.47 -1.14
N LEU A 20 13.99 -13.12 -0.36
CA LEU A 20 12.73 -12.60 -0.87
C LEU A 20 12.93 -11.20 -1.45
N GLY A 21 12.55 -11.05 -2.72
CA GLY A 21 12.34 -9.74 -3.35
C GLY A 21 10.92 -9.23 -3.09
N PHE A 22 10.40 -8.42 -4.01
CA PHE A 22 9.04 -7.89 -3.94
C PHE A 22 8.24 -8.25 -5.19
N GLY A 23 7.12 -8.99 -5.03
CA GLY A 23 6.12 -9.18 -6.10
C GLY A 23 6.52 -10.08 -7.26
N THR A 24 7.52 -10.96 -7.10
CA THR A 24 8.01 -11.85 -8.18
C THR A 24 7.65 -13.32 -7.99
N ILE A 25 7.30 -13.73 -6.76
CA ILE A 25 6.93 -15.09 -6.38
C ILE A 25 5.47 -15.07 -5.91
N PHE A 26 4.67 -16.06 -6.29
CA PHE A 26 3.24 -16.13 -5.96
C PHE A 26 2.86 -17.48 -5.37
N THR A 27 1.92 -17.45 -4.43
CA THR A 27 1.39 -18.61 -3.67
C THR A 27 0.70 -19.66 -4.54
N ASP A 28 0.31 -20.78 -3.93
CA ASP A 28 -0.25 -21.92 -4.66
C ASP A 28 -1.65 -21.63 -5.23
N HIS A 29 -2.46 -20.87 -4.50
CA HIS A 29 -3.84 -20.50 -4.84
C HIS A 29 -4.03 -18.98 -4.90
N MET A 30 -5.14 -18.59 -5.51
CA MET A 30 -5.67 -17.23 -5.54
C MET A 30 -7.19 -17.26 -5.27
N PHE A 31 -7.75 -16.15 -4.84
CA PHE A 31 -9.20 -15.97 -4.77
C PHE A 31 -9.73 -15.35 -6.06
N ASN A 32 -10.92 -15.75 -6.50
CA ASN A 32 -11.68 -15.16 -7.60
C ASN A 32 -13.16 -15.00 -7.24
N MET A 33 -13.79 -13.93 -7.73
CA MET A 33 -15.23 -13.69 -7.67
C MET A 33 -15.66 -12.90 -8.90
N ASP A 34 -16.76 -13.31 -9.52
CA ASP A 34 -17.27 -12.73 -10.76
C ASP A 34 -18.37 -11.71 -10.48
N TYR A 35 -18.54 -10.73 -11.36
CA TYR A 35 -19.67 -9.82 -11.36
C TYR A 35 -20.39 -9.85 -12.71
N SER A 36 -21.73 -9.75 -12.66
CA SER A 36 -22.55 -9.39 -13.81
C SER A 36 -23.76 -8.58 -13.34
N VAL A 37 -24.28 -7.68 -14.17
CA VAL A 37 -25.46 -6.86 -13.83
C VAL A 37 -26.64 -7.70 -13.33
N GLU A 38 -26.86 -8.89 -13.90
CA GLU A 38 -27.99 -9.77 -13.54
C GLU A 38 -27.82 -10.47 -12.19
N LYS A 39 -26.58 -10.78 -11.79
CA LYS A 39 -26.29 -11.62 -10.60
C LYS A 39 -25.69 -10.84 -9.44
N GLY A 40 -25.26 -9.60 -9.66
CA GLY A 40 -24.34 -8.92 -8.75
C GLY A 40 -23.00 -9.65 -8.70
N TRP A 41 -22.35 -9.63 -7.54
CA TRP A 41 -21.17 -10.46 -7.25
C TRP A 41 -21.58 -11.91 -6.99
N TYR A 42 -20.93 -12.85 -7.66
CA TYR A 42 -21.25 -14.29 -7.59
C TYR A 42 -20.01 -15.15 -7.84
N ASN A 43 -20.16 -16.46 -7.66
CA ASN A 43 -19.11 -17.45 -7.91
C ASN A 43 -17.77 -17.22 -7.16
N PRO A 44 -17.79 -16.97 -5.83
CA PRO A 44 -16.56 -16.83 -5.06
C PRO A 44 -15.85 -18.19 -4.90
N ARG A 45 -14.55 -18.20 -5.17
CA ARG A 45 -13.74 -19.42 -5.17
C ARG A 45 -12.28 -19.16 -4.87
N ILE A 46 -11.66 -20.10 -4.16
CA ILE A 46 -10.22 -20.24 -4.03
C ILE A 46 -9.80 -21.38 -4.96
N GLU A 47 -8.89 -21.09 -5.87
CA GLU A 47 -8.45 -22.03 -6.91
C GLU A 47 -6.95 -21.83 -7.19
N PRO A 48 -6.28 -22.79 -7.85
CA PRO A 48 -4.84 -22.68 -8.11
C PRO A 48 -4.50 -21.38 -8.85
N TYR A 49 -3.39 -20.75 -8.46
CA TYR A 49 -2.88 -19.55 -9.13
C TYR A 49 -2.62 -19.86 -10.61
N ALA A 50 -3.28 -19.12 -11.51
CA ALA A 50 -3.23 -19.38 -12.94
C ALA A 50 -3.32 -18.08 -13.76
N PRO A 51 -2.86 -18.10 -15.03
CA PRO A 51 -3.07 -16.99 -15.96
C PRO A 51 -4.55 -16.68 -16.17
N LEU A 52 -4.89 -15.39 -16.30
CA LEU A 52 -6.23 -14.95 -16.68
C LEU A 52 -6.40 -15.01 -18.20
N MET A 53 -7.30 -15.87 -18.66
CA MET A 53 -7.70 -15.93 -20.07
C MET A 53 -8.74 -14.84 -20.37
N MET A 54 -8.43 -13.94 -21.30
CA MET A 54 -9.32 -12.85 -21.70
C MET A 54 -9.28 -12.61 -23.21
N ALA A 55 -10.37 -12.08 -23.76
CA ALA A 55 -10.42 -11.70 -25.16
C ALA A 55 -9.51 -10.47 -25.39
N PRO A 56 -8.91 -10.31 -26.58
CA PRO A 56 -8.14 -9.11 -26.89
C PRO A 56 -8.95 -7.82 -26.80
N SER A 57 -10.27 -7.88 -26.92
CA SER A 57 -11.20 -6.76 -26.78
C SER A 57 -11.64 -6.47 -25.34
N THR A 58 -11.08 -7.17 -24.34
CA THR A 58 -11.48 -6.98 -22.93
C THR A 58 -11.17 -5.56 -22.46
N MET A 59 -12.20 -4.85 -21.95
CA MET A 59 -12.16 -3.41 -21.68
C MET A 59 -11.02 -2.94 -20.78
N VAL A 60 -10.57 -3.72 -19.80
CA VAL A 60 -9.42 -3.33 -18.96
C VAL A 60 -8.15 -3.08 -19.79
N LEU A 61 -7.98 -3.79 -20.90
CA LEU A 61 -6.82 -3.66 -21.81
C LEU A 61 -6.87 -2.39 -22.66
N HIS A 62 -8.03 -1.74 -22.80
CA HIS A 62 -8.24 -0.60 -23.69
C HIS A 62 -8.51 0.71 -22.95
N TYR A 63 -9.28 0.63 -21.86
CA TYR A 63 -9.78 1.81 -21.14
C TYR A 63 -9.33 1.86 -19.67
N GLY A 64 -8.50 0.92 -19.23
CA GLY A 64 -7.91 0.94 -17.89
C GLY A 64 -8.91 0.87 -16.74
N GLN A 65 -10.15 0.41 -16.98
CA GLN A 65 -11.17 0.31 -15.93
C GLN A 65 -10.83 -0.86 -14.99
N GLY A 66 -10.05 -0.57 -13.96
CA GLY A 66 -9.67 -1.50 -12.90
C GLY A 66 -9.10 -0.77 -11.69
N VAL A 67 -9.17 -1.43 -10.54
CA VAL A 67 -8.66 -0.93 -9.26
C VAL A 67 -7.86 -2.02 -8.55
N PHE A 68 -7.00 -1.63 -7.62
CA PHE A 68 -6.26 -2.56 -6.79
C PHE A 68 -6.10 -2.05 -5.37
N GLU A 69 -5.76 -2.96 -4.47
CA GLU A 69 -5.38 -2.67 -3.10
C GLU A 69 -4.02 -3.28 -2.74
N GLY A 70 -3.48 -2.89 -1.59
CA GLY A 70 -2.21 -3.38 -1.09
C GLY A 70 -2.15 -3.42 0.43
N LEU A 71 -2.09 -4.64 0.96
CA LEU A 71 -1.96 -4.93 2.40
C LEU A 71 -1.02 -6.12 2.62
N LYS A 72 -0.77 -6.47 3.88
CA LYS A 72 0.17 -7.53 4.27
C LYS A 72 -0.39 -8.39 5.39
N ALA A 73 -0.06 -9.67 5.34
CA ALA A 73 -0.17 -10.60 6.46
C ALA A 73 1.21 -10.84 7.07
N TYR A 74 1.24 -10.86 8.40
CA TYR A 74 2.45 -10.99 9.20
C TYR A 74 2.34 -12.22 10.09
N ARG A 75 3.44 -12.97 10.22
CA ARG A 75 3.52 -14.02 11.21
C ARG A 75 4.02 -13.44 12.53
N ASN A 76 3.25 -13.64 13.60
CA ASN A 76 3.65 -13.23 14.93
C ASN A 76 4.56 -14.26 15.61
N ALA A 77 5.16 -13.88 16.74
CA ALA A 77 6.09 -14.73 17.50
C ALA A 77 5.46 -16.06 18.01
N LYS A 78 4.13 -16.14 18.10
CA LYS A 78 3.38 -17.35 18.49
C LYS A 78 3.05 -18.24 17.29
N GLY A 79 3.47 -17.86 16.07
CA GLY A 79 3.20 -18.56 14.82
C GLY A 79 1.86 -18.24 14.18
N GLY A 80 1.02 -17.43 14.84
CA GLY A 80 -0.26 -16.96 14.29
C GLY A 80 -0.07 -15.96 13.17
N VAL A 81 -1.05 -15.86 12.28
CA VAL A 81 -1.07 -14.90 11.17
C VAL A 81 -2.03 -13.77 11.51
N GLN A 82 -1.62 -12.55 11.21
CA GLN A 82 -2.42 -11.35 11.47
C GLN A 82 -2.29 -10.31 10.36
N LEU A 83 -3.32 -9.48 10.24
CA LEU A 83 -3.46 -8.42 9.25
C LEU A 83 -3.43 -7.06 9.94
N PHE A 84 -2.94 -6.05 9.23
CA PHE A 84 -2.92 -4.67 9.70
C PHE A 84 -3.98 -3.84 8.98
N ARG A 85 -5.01 -3.40 9.72
CA ARG A 85 -6.13 -2.56 9.28
C ARG A 85 -6.82 -3.00 7.98
N PRO A 86 -7.09 -4.30 7.75
CA PRO A 86 -7.58 -4.79 6.46
C PRO A 86 -8.98 -4.24 6.09
N GLN A 87 -9.81 -3.87 7.06
CA GLN A 87 -11.11 -3.24 6.83
C GLN A 87 -10.95 -1.89 6.11
N GLU A 88 -9.93 -1.10 6.45
CA GLU A 88 -9.66 0.19 5.80
C GLU A 88 -9.23 0.00 4.34
N ASN A 89 -8.53 -1.10 4.03
CA ASN A 89 -8.22 -1.45 2.64
C ASN A 89 -9.49 -1.73 1.83
N PHE A 90 -10.44 -2.51 2.36
CA PHE A 90 -11.67 -2.82 1.61
C PHE A 90 -12.61 -1.61 1.49
N LYS A 91 -12.69 -0.73 2.50
CA LYS A 91 -13.36 0.57 2.39
C LYS A 91 -12.75 1.43 1.27
N ARG A 92 -11.42 1.50 1.21
CA ARG A 92 -10.71 2.27 0.17
C ARG A 92 -10.83 1.63 -1.22
N LEU A 93 -10.93 0.30 -1.31
CA LEU A 93 -11.25 -0.39 -2.54
C LEU A 93 -12.65 0.02 -3.05
N ASN A 94 -13.66 0.09 -2.18
CA ASN A 94 -14.99 0.57 -2.56
C ASN A 94 -15.01 2.06 -2.92
N ALA A 95 -14.26 2.91 -2.22
CA ALA A 95 -14.08 4.30 -2.63
C ALA A 95 -13.45 4.42 -4.03
N SER A 96 -12.51 3.53 -4.36
CA SER A 96 -11.93 3.43 -5.72
C SER A 96 -12.96 2.92 -6.74
N ASN A 97 -13.76 1.91 -6.35
CA ASN A 97 -14.82 1.36 -7.20
C ASN A 97 -15.81 2.45 -7.62
N HIS A 98 -16.29 3.24 -6.65
CA HIS A 98 -17.20 4.35 -6.91
C HIS A 98 -16.61 5.37 -7.92
N LYS A 99 -15.33 5.74 -7.76
CA LYS A 99 -14.65 6.69 -8.68
C LYS A 99 -14.53 6.16 -10.11
N LEU A 100 -14.42 4.84 -10.30
CA LEU A 100 -14.27 4.21 -11.63
C LEU A 100 -15.55 3.52 -12.15
N CYS A 101 -16.71 3.84 -11.56
CA CYS A 101 -18.00 3.24 -11.93
C CYS A 101 -17.99 1.70 -11.88
N ILE A 102 -17.27 1.13 -10.93
CA ILE A 102 -17.21 -0.31 -10.65
C ILE A 102 -18.21 -0.60 -9.51
N PRO A 103 -18.95 -1.72 -9.56
CA PRO A 103 -19.83 -2.13 -8.46
C PRO A 103 -19.06 -2.37 -7.16
N GLU A 104 -19.60 -1.89 -6.04
CA GLU A 104 -19.03 -2.12 -4.71
C GLU A 104 -19.10 -3.61 -4.32
N ILE A 105 -18.11 -4.06 -3.53
CA ILE A 105 -18.11 -5.38 -2.91
C ILE A 105 -18.59 -5.28 -1.46
N ASP A 106 -19.14 -6.37 -0.93
CA ASP A 106 -19.34 -6.53 0.51
C ASP A 106 -17.98 -6.66 1.21
N GLU A 107 -17.59 -5.64 1.98
CA GLU A 107 -16.29 -5.53 2.64
C GLU A 107 -16.08 -6.65 3.67
N ALA A 108 -17.12 -7.01 4.43
CA ALA A 108 -17.04 -8.05 5.44
C ALA A 108 -16.85 -9.42 4.77
N PHE A 109 -17.58 -9.67 3.69
CA PHE A 109 -17.40 -10.88 2.89
C PHE A 109 -16.02 -10.94 2.24
N ALA A 110 -15.51 -9.84 1.70
CA ALA A 110 -14.19 -9.80 1.07
C ALA A 110 -13.06 -10.07 2.07
N LEU A 111 -13.19 -9.54 3.29
CA LEU A 111 -12.27 -9.84 4.39
C LEU A 111 -12.33 -11.31 4.82
N ASP A 112 -13.52 -11.87 4.98
CA ASP A 112 -13.69 -13.28 5.31
C ASP A 112 -13.09 -14.19 4.22
N ALA A 113 -13.33 -13.88 2.94
CA ALA A 113 -12.73 -14.61 1.83
C ALA A 113 -11.19 -14.51 1.80
N LEU A 114 -10.63 -13.34 2.11
CA LEU A 114 -9.19 -13.16 2.27
C LEU A 114 -8.63 -14.04 3.40
N LYS A 115 -9.30 -14.10 4.56
CA LYS A 115 -8.87 -14.96 5.67
C LYS A 115 -8.94 -16.43 5.33
N GLN A 116 -9.97 -16.86 4.61
CA GLN A 116 -10.05 -18.23 4.09
C GLN A 116 -8.88 -18.55 3.14
N LEU A 117 -8.53 -17.62 2.24
CA LEU A 117 -7.35 -17.77 1.37
C LEU A 117 -6.05 -17.86 2.18
N LEU A 118 -5.86 -16.99 3.17
CA LEU A 118 -4.68 -17.01 4.04
C LEU A 118 -4.61 -18.26 4.94
N THR A 119 -5.75 -18.87 5.26
CA THR A 119 -5.81 -20.16 5.96
C THR A 119 -5.30 -21.28 5.05
N VAL A 120 -5.69 -21.28 3.77
CA VAL A 120 -5.19 -22.24 2.77
C VAL A 120 -3.69 -22.03 2.49
N GLU A 121 -3.25 -20.78 2.46
CA GLU A 121 -1.88 -20.36 2.15
C GLU A 121 -1.03 -20.07 3.39
N ASN A 122 -1.40 -20.62 4.57
CA ASN A 122 -0.76 -20.24 5.83
C ASN A 122 0.76 -20.43 5.79
N ASP A 123 1.22 -21.53 5.20
CA ASP A 123 2.64 -21.90 5.09
C ASP A 123 3.45 -20.93 4.22
N TRP A 124 2.81 -20.06 3.44
CA TRP A 124 3.48 -19.05 2.63
C TRP A 124 3.74 -17.75 3.38
N VAL A 125 3.14 -17.55 4.56
CA VAL A 125 3.45 -16.38 5.39
C VAL A 125 4.83 -16.57 6.01
N PRO A 126 5.84 -15.80 5.61
CA PRO A 126 7.21 -16.03 6.06
C PRO A 126 7.36 -15.67 7.54
N SER A 127 8.38 -16.25 8.18
CA SER A 127 8.66 -16.09 9.62
C SER A 127 9.91 -15.26 9.88
N ALA A 128 10.77 -15.10 8.87
CA ALA A 128 12.01 -14.35 8.98
C ALA A 128 11.75 -12.87 9.31
N PRO A 129 12.60 -12.23 10.14
CA PRO A 129 12.46 -10.81 10.46
C PRO A 129 12.42 -9.92 9.21
N GLY A 130 11.50 -8.95 9.20
CA GLY A 130 11.36 -8.01 8.08
C GLY A 130 10.68 -8.59 6.84
N THR A 131 10.13 -9.81 6.90
CA THR A 131 9.39 -10.45 5.81
C THR A 131 7.89 -10.51 6.09
N SER A 132 7.08 -10.53 5.03
CA SER A 132 5.62 -10.62 5.14
C SER A 132 5.01 -11.27 3.91
N LEU A 133 3.73 -11.63 3.97
CA LEU A 133 2.98 -12.03 2.78
C LEU A 133 2.20 -10.82 2.26
N TYR A 134 2.62 -10.28 1.13
CA TYR A 134 1.93 -9.19 0.47
C TYR A 134 0.65 -9.69 -0.21
N ILE A 135 -0.44 -8.96 0.00
CA ILE A 135 -1.79 -9.28 -0.46
C ILE A 135 -2.18 -8.22 -1.50
N ARG A 136 -2.60 -8.67 -2.67
CA ARG A 136 -3.01 -7.82 -3.80
C ARG A 136 -4.45 -8.15 -4.24
N PRO A 137 -5.46 -7.52 -3.60
CA PRO A 137 -6.82 -7.51 -4.12
C PRO A 137 -6.88 -6.66 -5.40
N THR A 138 -7.63 -7.07 -6.40
CA THR A 138 -7.72 -6.38 -7.70
C THR A 138 -9.07 -6.62 -8.36
N ILE A 139 -9.67 -5.58 -8.92
CA ILE A 139 -10.91 -5.66 -9.72
C ILE A 139 -10.62 -5.17 -11.12
N ILE A 140 -11.03 -5.93 -12.14
CA ILE A 140 -10.89 -5.55 -13.56
C ILE A 140 -12.20 -5.67 -14.32
N ALA A 141 -12.43 -4.77 -15.27
CA ALA A 141 -13.51 -4.86 -16.25
C ALA A 141 -13.27 -6.01 -17.24
N THR A 142 -14.27 -6.88 -17.45
CA THR A 142 -14.12 -8.11 -18.24
C THR A 142 -14.92 -8.16 -19.55
N ASP A 143 -15.76 -7.17 -19.84
CA ASP A 143 -16.52 -7.15 -21.11
C ASP A 143 -15.59 -7.13 -22.34
N PRO A 144 -15.82 -7.98 -23.36
CA PRO A 144 -15.10 -7.94 -24.63
C PRO A 144 -15.69 -6.88 -25.57
N PHE A 145 -15.48 -5.60 -25.26
CA PHE A 145 -16.19 -4.48 -25.91
C PHE A 145 -15.28 -3.26 -26.16
N LEU A 146 -15.37 -2.67 -27.36
CA LEU A 146 -14.58 -1.50 -27.78
C LEU A 146 -15.37 -0.18 -27.81
N GLY A 147 -16.63 -0.19 -27.38
CA GLY A 147 -17.35 1.06 -27.12
C GLY A 147 -17.00 1.60 -25.73
N VAL A 148 -17.06 2.92 -25.57
CA VAL A 148 -16.75 3.57 -24.30
C VAL A 148 -17.99 3.61 -23.41
N ARG A 149 -17.98 2.81 -22.34
CA ARG A 149 -18.96 2.81 -21.24
C ARG A 149 -18.33 2.17 -19.99
N ALA A 150 -19.04 2.13 -18.86
CA ALA A 150 -18.69 1.24 -17.77
C ALA A 150 -18.97 -0.21 -18.16
N SER A 151 -18.11 -1.14 -17.74
CA SER A 151 -18.29 -2.58 -17.98
C SER A 151 -19.55 -3.12 -17.29
N PHE A 152 -20.14 -4.16 -17.86
CA PHE A 152 -21.25 -4.90 -17.26
C PHE A 152 -20.78 -6.17 -16.54
N THR A 153 -19.54 -6.59 -16.76
CA THR A 153 -18.91 -7.72 -16.08
C THR A 153 -17.57 -7.32 -15.49
N TYR A 154 -17.27 -7.86 -14.31
CA TYR A 154 -15.99 -7.63 -13.63
C TYR A 154 -15.48 -8.94 -13.02
N ARG A 155 -14.18 -8.97 -12.73
CA ARG A 155 -13.52 -10.00 -11.94
C ARG A 155 -12.85 -9.33 -10.75
N PHE A 156 -13.22 -9.74 -9.54
CA PHE A 156 -12.46 -9.48 -8.31
C PHE A 156 -11.56 -10.68 -8.04
N PHE A 157 -10.28 -10.45 -7.78
CA PHE A 157 -9.34 -11.50 -7.41
C PHE A 157 -8.34 -11.04 -6.35
N ILE A 158 -7.78 -11.99 -5.61
CA ILE A 158 -6.72 -11.74 -4.64
C ILE A 158 -5.56 -12.68 -4.92
N ILE A 159 -4.37 -12.11 -5.14
CA ILE A 159 -3.12 -12.87 -5.23
C ILE A 159 -2.21 -12.53 -4.05
N LEU A 160 -1.38 -13.49 -3.67
CA LEU A 160 -0.47 -13.38 -2.54
C LEU A 160 0.97 -13.58 -3.00
N SER A 161 1.90 -12.84 -2.41
CA SER A 161 3.32 -12.87 -2.76
C SER A 161 4.19 -12.72 -1.52
N PRO A 162 5.07 -13.68 -1.18
CA PRO A 162 5.99 -13.52 -0.07
C PRO A 162 7.01 -12.42 -0.42
N VAL A 163 7.23 -11.48 0.49
CA VAL A 163 8.11 -10.33 0.27
C VAL A 163 9.07 -10.12 1.43
N GLY A 164 10.28 -9.66 1.09
CA GLY A 164 11.28 -9.20 2.04
C GLY A 164 11.28 -7.68 2.21
N ALA A 165 12.43 -7.14 2.60
CA ALA A 165 12.64 -5.69 2.65
C ALA A 165 12.40 -5.05 1.27
N TYR A 166 11.69 -3.92 1.26
CA TYR A 166 11.33 -3.25 0.00
C TYR A 166 12.55 -2.65 -0.72
N TYR A 167 13.47 -2.04 0.04
CA TYR A 167 14.75 -1.58 -0.48
C TYR A 167 15.83 -2.61 -0.17
N ALA A 168 16.68 -2.90 -1.15
CA ALA A 168 17.81 -3.84 -0.99
C ALA A 168 18.80 -3.38 0.10
N GLU A 169 18.89 -2.07 0.31
CA GLU A 169 19.71 -1.44 1.36
C GLU A 169 18.99 -1.38 2.72
N GLY A 170 17.80 -1.98 2.86
CA GLY A 170 17.02 -2.00 4.10
C GLY A 170 16.36 -0.67 4.42
N PHE A 171 16.30 -0.34 5.72
CA PHE A 171 15.75 0.94 6.22
C PHE A 171 16.81 2.06 6.11
N SER A 172 17.17 2.38 4.87
CA SER A 172 18.17 3.39 4.52
C SER A 172 17.52 4.63 3.88
N PRO A 173 18.10 5.83 4.02
CA PRO A 173 17.54 7.03 3.41
C PRO A 173 17.54 6.98 1.87
N VAL A 174 16.43 7.39 1.27
CA VAL A 174 16.32 7.54 -0.19
C VAL A 174 16.60 8.97 -0.64
N LYS A 175 16.98 9.12 -1.90
CA LYS A 175 17.15 10.41 -2.57
C LYS A 175 15.93 10.71 -3.41
N ILE A 176 15.33 11.89 -3.24
CA ILE A 176 14.13 12.29 -3.99
C ILE A 176 14.38 13.55 -4.83
N MET A 177 13.63 13.68 -5.92
CA MET A 177 13.75 14.81 -6.83
C MET A 177 12.36 15.38 -7.13
N VAL A 178 12.23 16.70 -7.09
CA VAL A 178 11.09 17.43 -7.67
C VAL A 178 11.46 17.78 -9.11
N THR A 179 10.63 17.41 -10.08
CA THR A 179 10.87 17.67 -11.50
C THR A 179 9.56 17.97 -12.22
N LYS A 180 9.59 18.93 -13.14
CA LYS A 180 8.46 19.29 -14.01
C LYS A 180 8.55 18.65 -15.40
N GLU A 181 9.66 17.97 -15.72
CA GLU A 181 9.91 17.44 -17.07
C GLU A 181 9.81 15.91 -17.14
N HIS A 182 10.78 15.20 -16.56
CA HIS A 182 10.97 13.76 -16.73
C HIS A 182 11.17 13.06 -15.39
N VAL A 183 10.41 11.98 -15.15
CA VAL A 183 10.48 11.13 -13.95
C VAL A 183 11.45 9.97 -14.21
N ARG A 184 12.59 9.94 -13.50
CA ARG A 184 13.58 8.82 -13.57
C ARG A 184 14.02 8.28 -12.21
N ALA A 185 13.51 8.83 -11.10
CA ALA A 185 13.79 8.44 -9.72
C ALA A 185 12.50 8.53 -8.87
N GLN A 186 12.58 8.32 -7.56
CA GLN A 186 11.44 8.61 -6.66
C GLN A 186 11.17 10.12 -6.67
N VAL A 187 10.05 10.51 -7.28
CA VAL A 187 9.71 11.92 -7.51
C VAL A 187 8.78 12.41 -6.42
N LEU A 188 9.04 13.63 -5.96
CA LEU A 188 8.11 14.39 -5.14
C LEU A 188 7.11 15.09 -6.05
N TRP A 189 5.85 14.67 -5.97
CA TRP A 189 4.74 15.22 -6.74
C TRP A 189 4.31 16.56 -6.16
N LEU A 190 4.15 17.53 -7.05
CA LEU A 190 3.49 18.80 -6.75
C LEU A 190 2.08 18.78 -7.31
N ASP A 191 1.22 19.62 -6.74
CA ASP A 191 -0.17 19.77 -7.15
C ASP A 191 -0.29 20.13 -8.64
N GLY A 192 -1.32 19.59 -9.30
CA GLY A 192 -1.51 19.77 -10.73
C GLY A 192 -1.99 21.16 -11.16
N VAL A 193 -2.31 22.07 -10.23
CA VAL A 193 -2.91 23.38 -10.53
C VAL A 193 -1.87 24.49 -10.47
N GLU A 194 -1.21 24.63 -9.32
CA GLU A 194 -0.22 25.66 -9.04
C GLU A 194 1.21 25.14 -9.21
N GLN A 195 1.40 23.81 -9.30
CA GLN A 195 2.73 23.16 -9.36
C GLN A 195 3.67 23.67 -8.27
N LYS A 196 3.12 23.80 -7.05
CA LYS A 196 3.78 24.43 -5.91
C LYS A 196 3.66 23.62 -4.62
N TYR A 197 2.47 23.08 -4.35
CA TYR A 197 2.21 22.36 -3.11
C TYR A 197 2.59 20.90 -3.24
N VAL A 198 3.28 20.38 -2.23
CA VAL A 198 3.66 18.98 -2.19
C VAL A 198 2.44 18.08 -1.98
N GLU A 199 2.37 16.96 -2.70
CA GLU A 199 1.31 15.95 -2.57
C GLU A 199 1.84 14.60 -2.07
N GLU A 200 2.68 13.91 -2.86
CA GLU A 200 3.14 12.54 -2.59
C GLU A 200 4.58 12.31 -3.05
N VAL A 201 5.21 11.22 -2.61
CA VAL A 201 6.57 10.81 -3.00
C VAL A 201 6.53 9.44 -3.68
N GLY A 202 6.59 9.43 -5.00
CA GLY A 202 6.37 8.23 -5.81
C GLY A 202 4.94 7.70 -5.64
N ALA A 203 4.78 6.60 -4.91
CA ALA A 203 3.49 5.97 -4.59
C ALA A 203 3.25 5.91 -3.07
N MET A 204 3.76 6.90 -2.34
CA MET A 204 3.70 7.00 -0.88
C MET A 204 3.27 8.42 -0.49
N ASN A 205 2.52 8.54 0.60
CA ASN A 205 2.30 9.85 1.21
C ASN A 205 3.60 10.35 1.84
N ILE A 206 3.76 11.67 1.98
CA ILE A 206 4.97 12.28 2.54
C ILE A 206 4.71 13.05 3.83
N PHE A 207 5.70 13.06 4.70
CA PHE A 207 5.74 13.79 5.96
C PHE A 207 7.01 14.63 6.05
N PHE A 208 6.90 15.73 6.79
CA PHE A 208 7.96 16.66 7.12
C PHE A 208 7.97 16.87 8.63
N VAL A 209 9.15 16.85 9.22
CA VAL A 209 9.37 17.28 10.61
C VAL A 209 10.06 18.63 10.53
N ILE A 210 9.32 19.69 10.84
CA ILE A 210 9.85 21.05 10.92
C ILE A 210 9.73 21.47 12.38
N ASP A 211 10.86 21.74 13.01
CA ASP A 211 10.97 21.86 14.46
C ASP A 211 10.39 20.63 15.18
N ASP A 212 9.36 20.83 16.01
CA ASP A 212 8.67 19.77 16.75
C ASP A 212 7.29 19.43 16.15
N GLU A 213 6.98 19.93 14.94
CA GLU A 213 5.72 19.72 14.24
C GLU A 213 5.84 18.63 13.17
N LEU A 214 4.97 17.62 13.23
CA LEU A 214 4.80 16.63 12.16
C LEU A 214 3.77 17.13 11.15
N ILE A 215 4.22 17.45 9.94
CA ILE A 215 3.42 18.04 8.88
C ILE A 215 3.24 17.04 7.73
N THR A 216 2.03 16.90 7.21
CA THR A 216 1.76 16.19 5.96
C THR A 216 0.79 16.98 5.10
N PRO A 217 0.85 16.88 3.76
CA PRO A 217 -0.16 17.43 2.88
C PRO A 217 -1.58 17.02 3.29
N MET A 218 -2.49 18.00 3.37
CA MET A 218 -3.92 17.75 3.62
C MET A 218 -4.58 17.03 2.44
N LEU A 219 -5.58 16.20 2.71
CA LEU A 219 -6.34 15.51 1.65
C LEU A 219 -7.17 16.52 0.85
N SER A 220 -6.65 16.91 -0.33
CA SER A 220 -7.25 17.86 -1.27
C SER A 220 -8.16 17.20 -2.31
N GLY A 221 -8.18 15.86 -2.37
CA GLY A 221 -8.93 15.05 -3.33
C GLY A 221 -8.04 14.32 -4.36
N SER A 222 -6.86 14.88 -4.68
CA SER A 222 -5.82 14.27 -5.52
C SER A 222 -4.89 13.33 -4.76
N ILE A 223 -4.67 13.60 -3.47
CA ILE A 223 -3.82 12.79 -2.60
C ILE A 223 -4.55 11.51 -2.18
N LEU A 224 -3.87 10.37 -2.33
CA LEU A 224 -4.39 9.08 -1.88
C LEU A 224 -4.44 9.04 -0.34
N PRO A 225 -5.60 8.72 0.29
CA PRO A 225 -5.68 8.52 1.73
C PRO A 225 -4.98 7.20 2.11
N GLY A 226 -3.67 7.28 2.37
CA GLY A 226 -2.88 6.13 2.80
C GLY A 226 -3.25 5.65 4.20
N ILE A 227 -3.41 4.34 4.37
CA ILE A 227 -3.67 3.74 5.69
C ILE A 227 -2.45 3.91 6.60
N THR A 228 -1.23 3.79 6.06
CA THR A 228 0.00 4.06 6.81
C THR A 228 0.12 5.54 7.19
N ARG A 229 -0.30 6.47 6.31
CA ARG A 229 -0.39 7.91 6.63
C ARG A 229 -1.31 8.14 7.82
N ASP A 230 -2.50 7.56 7.78
CA ASP A 230 -3.48 7.68 8.87
C ASP A 230 -2.93 7.11 10.20
N SER A 231 -2.29 5.94 10.17
CA SER A 231 -1.65 5.36 11.36
C SER A 231 -0.49 6.20 11.90
N VAL A 232 0.31 6.84 11.04
CA VAL A 232 1.37 7.77 11.46
C VAL A 232 0.78 8.99 12.17
N LEU A 233 -0.29 9.57 11.63
CA LEU A 233 -0.97 10.71 12.23
C LEU A 233 -1.55 10.35 13.61
N GLU A 234 -2.17 9.18 13.72
CA GLU A 234 -2.76 8.70 14.97
C GLU A 234 -1.68 8.41 16.03
N LEU A 235 -0.57 7.75 15.66
CA LEU A 235 0.57 7.56 16.57
C LEU A 235 1.18 8.89 17.02
N GLY A 236 1.43 9.81 16.08
CA GLY A 236 1.98 11.14 16.39
C GLY A 236 1.12 11.88 17.41
N ARG A 237 -0.21 11.90 17.21
CA ARG A 237 -1.17 12.51 18.16
C ARG A 237 -1.15 11.80 19.52
N SER A 238 -1.13 10.47 19.52
CA SER A 238 -1.09 9.67 20.77
C SER A 238 0.18 9.91 21.60
N TRP A 239 1.29 10.28 20.94
CA TRP A 239 2.56 10.61 21.58
C TRP A 239 2.65 12.07 22.02
N GLY A 240 1.57 12.84 21.89
CA GLY A 240 1.52 14.26 22.28
C GLY A 240 2.22 15.20 21.31
N MET A 241 2.51 14.77 20.08
CA MET A 241 3.12 15.62 19.07
C MET A 241 2.09 16.60 18.48
N THR A 242 2.58 17.76 18.04
CA THR A 242 1.76 18.64 17.20
C THR A 242 1.76 18.06 15.79
N VAL A 243 0.57 17.69 15.29
CA VAL A 243 0.39 17.05 14.00
C VAL A 243 -0.53 17.89 13.12
N SER A 244 -0.04 18.29 11.95
CA SER A 244 -0.77 19.16 11.03
C SER A 244 -0.97 18.55 9.66
N GLU A 245 -2.22 18.58 9.22
CA GLU A 245 -2.62 18.28 7.85
C GLU A 245 -2.91 19.62 7.16
N LYS A 246 -1.92 20.15 6.41
CA LYS A 246 -2.00 21.47 5.76
C LYS A 246 -1.41 21.44 4.36
N LYS A 247 -1.72 22.44 3.53
CA LYS A 247 -0.95 22.67 2.31
C LYS A 247 0.46 23.10 2.71
N ILE A 248 1.47 22.42 2.17
CA ILE A 248 2.89 22.77 2.35
C ILE A 248 3.51 22.97 0.98
N SER A 249 4.12 24.13 0.77
CA SER A 249 4.77 24.44 -0.52
C SER A 249 6.21 23.94 -0.56
N ILE A 250 6.72 23.65 -1.75
CA ILE A 250 8.15 23.31 -1.90
C ILE A 250 9.05 24.46 -1.39
N ASP A 251 8.66 25.72 -1.62
CA ASP A 251 9.41 26.88 -1.11
C ASP A 251 9.47 26.90 0.43
N GLU A 252 8.37 26.54 1.11
CA GLU A 252 8.32 26.42 2.57
C GLU A 252 9.30 25.36 3.07
N VAL A 253 9.35 24.20 2.41
CA VAL A 253 10.32 23.13 2.74
C VAL A 253 11.75 23.61 2.54
N MET A 254 12.06 24.26 1.41
CA MET A 254 13.40 24.76 1.10
C MET A 254 13.82 25.88 2.08
N ASN A 255 12.90 26.76 2.47
CA ASN A 255 13.14 27.81 3.47
C ASN A 255 13.33 27.24 4.88
N ALA A 256 12.56 26.23 5.27
CA ALA A 256 12.74 25.52 6.54
C ALA A 256 14.11 24.84 6.61
N HIS A 257 14.59 24.26 5.50
CA HIS A 257 15.96 23.76 5.40
C HIS A 257 16.99 24.89 5.54
N ALA A 258 16.87 25.96 4.74
CA ALA A 258 17.83 27.06 4.73
C ALA A 258 17.97 27.76 6.10
N SER A 259 16.91 27.73 6.91
CA SER A 259 16.89 28.28 8.26
C SER A 259 17.25 27.27 9.37
N GLY A 260 17.49 26.00 9.02
CA GLY A 260 17.88 24.95 9.98
C GLY A 260 16.73 24.30 10.76
N HIS A 261 15.47 24.58 10.39
CA HIS A 261 14.28 24.09 11.08
C HIS A 261 13.77 22.76 10.50
N LEU A 262 14.08 22.42 9.23
CA LEU A 262 13.75 21.11 8.65
C LEU A 262 14.62 20.00 9.27
N LYS A 263 14.00 19.08 10.02
CA LYS A 263 14.69 17.99 10.74
C LYS A 263 14.64 16.66 9.99
N GLU A 264 13.46 16.27 9.49
CA GLU A 264 13.26 14.98 8.83
C GLU A 264 12.28 15.11 7.67
N ILE A 265 12.45 14.24 6.66
CA ILE A 265 11.47 13.98 5.61
C ILE A 265 11.34 12.47 5.49
N PHE A 266 10.12 11.96 5.38
CA PHE A 266 9.92 10.55 5.09
C PHE A 266 8.62 10.28 4.33
N GLY A 267 8.66 9.26 3.47
CA GLY A 267 7.47 8.68 2.86
C GLY A 267 6.82 7.63 3.76
N SER A 268 5.53 7.36 3.55
CA SER A 268 4.78 6.31 4.23
C SER A 268 3.91 5.51 3.24
N GLY A 269 3.88 4.19 3.41
CA GLY A 269 3.04 3.31 2.59
C GLY A 269 3.27 1.83 2.89
N THR A 270 2.33 0.96 2.52
CA THR A 270 2.33 -0.47 2.89
C THR A 270 3.63 -1.20 2.58
N ALA A 271 4.28 -0.90 1.44
CA ALA A 271 5.44 -1.63 0.97
C ALA A 271 6.69 -1.38 1.84
N ALA A 272 7.06 -0.12 2.03
CA ALA A 272 8.23 0.30 2.80
C ALA A 272 7.94 0.59 4.29
N VAL A 273 6.66 0.69 4.67
CA VAL A 273 6.18 1.21 5.97
C VAL A 273 6.54 2.69 6.13
N ILE A 274 7.81 3.00 6.37
CA ILE A 274 8.39 4.34 6.39
C ILE A 274 9.63 4.35 5.49
N ALA A 275 9.78 5.38 4.67
CA ALA A 275 10.93 5.56 3.79
C ALA A 275 11.61 6.90 4.11
N PRO A 276 12.69 6.92 4.93
CA PRO A 276 13.41 8.14 5.25
C PRO A 276 14.00 8.78 4.00
N VAL A 277 14.07 10.11 3.95
CA VAL A 277 14.66 10.85 2.83
C VAL A 277 15.89 11.58 3.32
N GLY A 278 17.05 11.27 2.74
CA GLY A 278 18.34 11.88 3.11
C GLY A 278 18.70 13.07 2.24
N GLU A 279 18.24 13.10 0.99
CA GLU A 279 18.49 14.20 0.05
C GLU A 279 17.21 14.54 -0.74
N LEU A 280 16.98 15.85 -0.90
CA LEU A 280 15.96 16.41 -1.76
C LEU A 280 16.63 17.30 -2.82
N LYS A 281 16.36 17.03 -4.09
CA LYS A 281 16.72 17.91 -5.19
C LYS A 281 15.50 18.69 -5.67
N TYR A 282 15.63 20.02 -5.75
CA TYR A 282 14.66 20.91 -6.38
C TYR A 282 15.40 21.89 -7.29
N GLU A 283 15.05 21.89 -8.58
CA GLU A 283 15.78 22.61 -9.63
C GLU A 283 17.28 22.27 -9.60
N ASP A 284 18.15 23.27 -9.52
CA ASP A 284 19.60 23.10 -9.41
C ASP A 284 20.11 22.96 -7.97
N THR A 285 19.20 23.03 -6.99
CA THR A 285 19.55 22.95 -5.57
C THR A 285 19.38 21.52 -5.05
N VAL A 286 20.42 21.00 -4.42
CA VAL A 286 20.38 19.74 -3.66
C VAL A 286 20.56 20.08 -2.19
N ILE A 287 19.61 19.63 -1.36
CA ILE A 287 19.68 19.78 0.09
C ILE A 287 19.84 18.42 0.76
N THR A 288 20.59 18.41 1.86
CA THR A 288 20.69 17.26 2.76
C THR A 288 19.69 17.46 3.88
N VAL A 289 18.82 16.47 4.12
CA VAL A 289 17.80 16.55 5.17
C VAL A 289 18.45 16.13 6.49
N GLY A 290 18.43 17.01 7.50
CA GLY A 290 19.11 16.75 8.76
C GLY A 290 20.62 16.54 8.55
N ASP A 291 21.12 15.36 8.93
CA ASP A 291 22.50 14.91 8.67
C ASP A 291 22.59 13.91 7.50
N GLY A 292 21.51 13.74 6.73
CA GLY A 292 21.38 12.78 5.63
C GLY A 292 21.15 11.34 6.08
N GLN A 293 21.06 11.09 7.39
CA GLN A 293 20.76 9.78 7.97
C GLN A 293 19.27 9.64 8.29
N VAL A 294 18.90 8.47 8.81
CA VAL A 294 17.56 8.20 9.29
C VAL A 294 17.28 9.04 10.54
N GLY A 295 16.26 9.88 10.46
CA GLY A 295 15.83 10.69 11.60
C GLY A 295 15.18 9.87 12.73
N PRO A 296 15.24 10.37 13.98
CA PRO A 296 14.74 9.66 15.16
C PRO A 296 13.22 9.41 15.11
N LEU A 297 12.41 10.35 14.59
CA LEU A 297 10.96 10.15 14.51
C LEU A 297 10.62 9.10 13.45
N ALA A 298 11.24 9.17 12.27
CA ALA A 298 11.06 8.19 11.21
C ALA A 298 11.40 6.77 11.71
N HIS A 299 12.50 6.61 12.44
CA HIS A 299 12.89 5.34 13.04
C HIS A 299 11.89 4.86 14.11
N LYS A 300 11.46 5.76 15.01
CA LYS A 300 10.47 5.44 16.05
C LYS A 300 9.14 4.99 15.44
N LEU A 301 8.65 5.67 14.42
CA LEU A 301 7.42 5.31 13.70
C LEU A 301 7.55 3.96 13.00
N PHE A 302 8.66 3.72 12.30
CA PHE A 302 8.92 2.45 11.64
C PHE A 302 8.90 1.29 12.64
N GLN A 303 9.64 1.42 13.75
CA GLN A 303 9.71 0.40 14.79
C GLN A 303 8.34 0.15 15.41
N ALA A 304 7.62 1.20 15.81
CA ALA A 304 6.30 1.06 16.43
C ALA A 304 5.29 0.36 15.51
N LEU A 305 5.26 0.72 14.22
CA LEU A 305 4.38 0.07 13.25
C LEU A 305 4.75 -1.39 13.02
N GLN A 306 6.05 -1.72 12.94
CA GLN A 306 6.48 -3.11 12.85
C GLN A 306 6.12 -3.91 14.10
N ASP A 307 6.37 -3.36 15.29
CA ASP A 307 6.07 -4.05 16.54
C ASP A 307 4.59 -4.39 16.66
N ILE A 308 3.70 -3.49 16.23
CA ILE A 308 2.26 -3.76 16.15
C ILE A 308 1.97 -4.84 15.09
N GLN A 309 2.51 -4.68 13.88
CA GLN A 309 2.28 -5.59 12.75
C GLN A 309 2.72 -7.02 13.00
N TYR A 310 3.86 -7.24 13.68
CA TYR A 310 4.37 -8.56 14.06
C TYR A 310 3.86 -9.02 15.43
N GLY A 311 3.07 -8.19 16.15
CA GLY A 311 2.51 -8.54 17.46
C GLY A 311 3.56 -8.65 18.56
N ALA A 312 4.65 -7.88 18.44
CA ALA A 312 5.67 -7.72 19.47
C ALA A 312 5.17 -6.85 20.63
N ILE A 313 4.26 -5.92 20.34
CA ILE A 313 3.52 -5.15 21.35
C ILE A 313 2.01 -5.36 21.20
N GLU A 314 1.28 -5.09 22.28
CA GLU A 314 -0.17 -4.99 22.21
C GLU A 314 -0.56 -3.83 21.30
N ASP A 315 -1.62 -4.02 20.52
CA ASP A 315 -2.13 -3.03 19.59
C ASP A 315 -3.12 -2.10 20.31
N PRO A 316 -2.71 -0.88 20.69
CA PRO A 316 -3.53 -0.02 21.52
C PRO A 316 -4.75 0.54 20.76
N GLN A 317 -4.75 0.48 19.42
CA GLN A 317 -5.77 1.10 18.57
C GLN A 317 -6.73 0.09 17.91
N GLY A 318 -6.55 -1.21 18.17
CA GLY A 318 -7.42 -2.25 17.58
C GLY A 318 -7.31 -2.32 16.04
N TRP A 319 -6.13 -2.03 15.50
CA TRP A 319 -5.74 -2.16 14.10
C TRP A 319 -5.47 -3.60 13.64
N ILE A 320 -5.20 -4.54 14.54
CA ILE A 320 -4.80 -5.91 14.22
C ILE A 320 -6.01 -6.82 14.11
N GLU A 321 -6.11 -7.50 12.97
CA GLU A 321 -7.13 -8.50 12.69
C GLU A 321 -6.45 -9.88 12.59
N ALA A 322 -6.81 -10.80 13.48
CA ALA A 322 -6.30 -12.18 13.41
C ALA A 322 -6.89 -12.95 12.22
N VAL A 323 -6.08 -13.81 11.61
CA VAL A 323 -6.51 -14.75 10.56
C VAL A 323 -6.91 -16.08 11.17
#